data_AF-A0A317HC37-F1
#
_entry.id   AF-A0A317HC37-F1
#
_cell.length_a   1.000
_cell.length_b   1.000
_cell.length_c   1.000
_cell.angle_alpha   90.00
_cell.angle_beta   90.00
_cell.angle_gamma   90.00
#
_symmetry.space_group_name_H-M   'P 1'
#
loop_
_entity.id
_entity.type
_entity.pdbx_description
1 polymer ?
#
loop_
_entity_poly.entity_id
_entity_poly.type
_entity_poly.pdbx_seq_one_letter_code
_entity_poly.pdbx_strand_id
1 'polypeptide(L)'
;MNYFEITAKVEEINESSYTLKSTGEVITKVQLSLVVPNMRDRVLCELPLDKAPKPELLDKWELDESWVVVSAEGMRALAFERSNARAGEKPVGALVVFQGVEAREASAEERKALQQARNAQKVQAKQRRAARQAEKQAAKNTTMSPERQSA
;
A
#
# COMPACT_ATOMS: atom_id res chain seq x y z
N MET A 1 -0.07 -21.07 -11.70
CA MET A 1 0.61 -19.90 -11.08
C MET A 1 -0.33 -19.33 -10.05
N ASN A 2 0.16 -19.00 -8.86
CA ASN A 2 -0.65 -18.39 -7.80
C ASN A 2 -0.30 -16.90 -7.77
N TYR A 3 -1.19 -16.04 -8.27
CA TYR A 3 -1.01 -14.60 -8.20
C TYR A 3 -1.42 -14.11 -6.82
N PHE A 4 -0.80 -13.03 -6.36
CA PHE A 4 -1.36 -12.29 -5.23
C PHE A 4 -2.27 -11.19 -5.76
N GLU A 5 -3.38 -10.98 -5.06
CA GLU A 5 -4.36 -9.96 -5.42
C GLU A 5 -4.32 -8.82 -4.42
N ILE A 6 -4.40 -7.60 -4.92
CA ILE A 6 -4.49 -6.39 -4.11
C ILE A 6 -5.70 -5.61 -4.54
N THR A 7 -6.59 -5.35 -3.59
CA THR A 7 -7.67 -4.39 -3.78
C THR A 7 -7.22 -3.01 -3.34
N ALA A 8 -7.23 -2.05 -4.25
CA ALA A 8 -6.75 -0.69 -4.01
C ALA A 8 -7.60 0.34 -4.76
N LYS A 9 -7.50 1.60 -4.36
CA LYS A 9 -8.13 2.72 -5.08
C LYS A 9 -7.15 3.27 -6.11
N VAL A 10 -7.61 3.45 -7.35
CA VAL A 10 -6.84 4.17 -8.38
C VAL A 10 -6.90 5.65 -8.09
N GLU A 11 -5.74 6.30 -8.08
CA GLU A 11 -5.62 7.75 -7.87
C GLU A 11 -5.08 8.47 -9.10
N GLU A 12 -4.21 7.81 -9.87
CA GLU A 12 -3.57 8.39 -11.05
C GLU A 12 -3.17 7.26 -11.99
N ILE A 13 -3.28 7.51 -13.30
CA ILE A 13 -2.84 6.58 -14.33
C ILE A 13 -1.81 7.28 -15.21
N ASN A 14 -0.67 6.63 -15.42
CA ASN A 14 0.39 7.14 -16.27
C ASN A 14 0.79 6.10 -17.32
N GLU A 15 0.80 6.49 -18.58
CA GLU A 15 1.48 5.71 -19.60
C GLU A 15 2.96 6.10 -19.64
N SER A 16 3.84 5.10 -19.58
CA SER A 16 5.29 5.34 -19.64
C SER A 16 5.95 4.32 -20.54
N SER A 17 7.04 4.74 -21.18
CA SER A 17 7.88 3.84 -21.98
C SER A 17 9.34 3.98 -21.57
N TYR A 18 10.09 2.90 -21.74
CA TYR A 18 11.53 2.91 -21.54
C TYR A 18 12.21 1.97 -22.53
N THR A 19 13.44 2.32 -22.92
CA THR A 19 14.26 1.47 -23.77
C THR A 19 15.05 0.51 -22.92
N LEU A 20 14.88 -0.79 -23.16
CA LEU A 20 15.66 -1.84 -22.52
C LEU A 20 17.11 -1.76 -23.06
N LYS A 21 18.07 -1.33 -22.23
CA LYS A 21 19.45 -1.11 -22.69
C LYS A 21 20.14 -2.36 -23.27
N SER A 22 19.71 -3.55 -22.84
CA SER A 22 20.29 -4.83 -23.28
C SER A 22 19.81 -5.29 -24.66
N THR A 23 18.57 -4.95 -25.05
CA THR A 23 17.97 -5.41 -26.33
C THR A 23 17.68 -4.27 -27.30
N GLY A 24 17.67 -3.02 -26.83
CA GLY A 24 17.25 -1.85 -27.59
C GLY A 24 15.74 -1.74 -27.78
N GLU A 25 14.97 -2.67 -27.20
CA GLU A 25 13.51 -2.72 -27.33
C GLU A 25 12.85 -1.60 -26.51
N VAL A 26 11.84 -0.94 -27.09
CA VAL A 26 11.01 0.02 -26.38
C VAL A 26 9.87 -0.73 -25.72
N ILE A 27 9.84 -0.72 -24.40
CA ILE A 27 8.77 -1.32 -23.60
C ILE A 27 7.83 -0.21 -23.16
N THR A 28 6.57 -0.31 -23.55
CA THR A 28 5.49 0.58 -23.10
C THR A 28 4.66 -0.12 -22.03
N LYS A 29 4.31 0.63 -20.99
CA LYS A 29 3.53 0.13 -19.86
C LYS A 29 2.56 1.19 -19.35
N VAL A 30 1.45 0.72 -18.81
CA VAL A 30 0.50 1.51 -18.03
C VAL A 30 0.87 1.36 -16.56
N GLN A 31 1.00 2.48 -15.86
CA GLN A 31 1.33 2.53 -14.45
C GLN A 31 0.13 3.08 -13.68
N LEU A 32 -0.41 2.28 -12.77
CA LEU A 32 -1.46 2.68 -11.85
C LEU A 32 -0.83 3.13 -10.54
N SER A 33 -1.14 4.35 -10.10
CA SER A 33 -0.88 4.81 -8.74
C SER A 33 -2.02 4.37 -7.84
N LEU A 34 -1.71 3.48 -6.90
CA LEU A 34 -2.69 2.79 -6.07
C LEU A 34 -2.58 3.20 -4.61
N VAL A 35 -3.73 3.53 -4.02
CA VAL A 35 -3.89 3.70 -2.58
C VAL A 35 -4.38 2.38 -1.98
N VAL A 36 -3.46 1.65 -1.37
CA VAL A 36 -3.77 0.38 -0.70
C VAL A 36 -4.24 0.66 0.73
N PRO A 37 -5.38 0.11 1.17
CA PRO A 37 -5.86 0.25 2.54
C PRO A 37 -4.79 -0.14 3.57
N ASN A 38 -4.60 0.73 4.57
CA ASN A 38 -3.66 0.56 5.67
C ASN A 38 -2.17 0.66 5.28
N MET A 39 -1.85 0.94 4.01
CA MET A 39 -0.52 1.38 3.61
C MET A 39 -0.47 2.91 3.67
N ARG A 40 0.63 3.43 4.22
CA ARG A 40 0.87 4.88 4.27
C ARG A 40 1.36 5.40 2.92
N ASP A 41 2.20 4.63 2.29
CA ASP A 41 2.84 4.99 1.03
C ASP A 41 1.97 4.51 -0.13
N ARG A 42 1.97 5.30 -1.21
CA ARG A 42 1.37 4.91 -2.48
C ARG A 42 2.13 3.74 -3.06
N VAL A 43 1.42 2.91 -3.80
CA VAL A 43 2.00 1.75 -4.45
C VAL A 43 1.78 1.83 -5.94
N LEU A 44 2.80 1.48 -6.72
CA LEU A 44 2.68 1.49 -8.16
C LEU A 44 2.40 0.08 -8.67
N CYS A 45 1.45 -0.05 -9.58
CA CYS A 45 1.28 -1.26 -10.36
C CYS A 45 1.64 -0.96 -11.82
N GLU A 46 2.56 -1.73 -12.36
CA GLU A 46 2.95 -1.67 -13.77
C GLU A 46 2.28 -2.81 -14.53
N LEU A 47 1.49 -2.45 -15.54
CA LEU A 47 0.85 -3.37 -16.47
C LEU A 47 1.51 -3.23 -17.85
N PRO A 48 1.95 -4.33 -18.46
CA PRO A 48 2.32 -4.33 -19.88
C PRO A 48 1.18 -3.78 -20.74
N LEU A 49 1.48 -2.97 -21.76
CA LEU A 49 0.45 -2.31 -22.57
C LEU A 49 -0.51 -3.31 -23.23
N ASP A 50 -0.03 -4.49 -23.63
CA ASP A 50 -0.82 -5.57 -24.24
C ASP A 50 -1.80 -6.24 -23.27
N LYS A 51 -1.57 -6.12 -21.96
CA LYS A 51 -2.43 -6.64 -20.90
C LYS A 51 -3.20 -5.56 -20.16
N ALA A 52 -2.89 -4.29 -20.43
CA ALA A 52 -3.55 -3.18 -19.79
C ALA A 52 -5.04 -3.13 -20.18
N PRO A 53 -5.92 -2.73 -19.26
CA PRO A 53 -7.30 -2.40 -19.60
C PRO A 53 -7.35 -1.34 -20.71
N LYS A 54 -8.46 -1.32 -21.45
CA LYS A 54 -8.63 -0.36 -22.54
C LYS A 54 -8.58 1.09 -22.01
N PRO A 55 -8.06 2.04 -22.80
CA PRO A 55 -7.93 3.44 -22.39
C PRO A 55 -9.22 4.03 -21.82
N GLU A 56 -10.38 3.76 -22.42
CA GLU A 56 -11.66 4.32 -21.96
C GLU A 56 -12.04 3.84 -20.55
N LEU A 57 -11.62 2.62 -20.19
CA LEU A 57 -11.84 2.07 -18.86
C LEU A 57 -10.84 2.63 -17.85
N LEU A 58 -9.60 2.87 -18.27
CA LEU A 58 -8.58 3.52 -17.45
C LEU A 58 -9.01 4.95 -17.09
N ASP A 59 -9.41 5.74 -18.08
CA ASP A 59 -9.90 7.12 -17.88
C ASP A 59 -11.07 7.15 -16.89
N LYS A 60 -12.02 6.22 -17.04
CA LYS A 60 -13.14 6.06 -16.11
C LYS A 60 -12.64 5.77 -14.70
N TRP A 61 -11.70 4.83 -14.54
CA TRP A 61 -11.19 4.47 -13.22
C TRP A 61 -10.50 5.61 -12.51
N GLU A 62 -9.74 6.42 -13.24
CA GLU A 62 -9.08 7.60 -12.69
C GLU A 62 -10.10 8.67 -12.27
N LEU A 63 -11.05 9.02 -13.15
CA LEU A 63 -12.07 10.03 -12.89
C LEU A 63 -12.99 9.66 -11.71
N ASP A 64 -13.39 8.39 -11.62
CA ASP A 64 -14.30 7.91 -10.58
C ASP A 64 -13.57 7.54 -9.27
N GLU A 65 -12.23 7.70 -9.22
CA GLU A 65 -11.37 7.17 -8.16
C GLU A 65 -11.70 5.70 -7.82
N SER A 66 -11.81 4.87 -8.86
CA SER A 66 -12.37 3.53 -8.76
C SER A 66 -11.53 2.61 -7.87
N TRP A 67 -12.23 1.69 -7.19
CA TRP A 67 -11.58 0.56 -6.53
C TRP A 67 -11.34 -0.54 -7.55
N VAL A 68 -10.11 -1.02 -7.61
CA VAL A 68 -9.69 -2.09 -8.51
C VAL A 68 -9.07 -3.24 -7.72
N VAL A 69 -9.18 -4.44 -8.29
CA VAL A 69 -8.39 -5.60 -7.90
C VAL A 69 -7.30 -5.78 -8.94
N VAL A 70 -6.06 -5.81 -8.47
CA VAL A 70 -4.88 -6.03 -9.28
C VAL A 70 -4.28 -7.37 -8.91
N SER A 71 -4.09 -8.22 -9.92
CA SER A 71 -3.41 -9.50 -9.80
C SER A 71 -1.97 -9.32 -10.25
N ALA A 72 -1.01 -9.74 -9.43
CA ALA A 72 0.41 -9.55 -9.73
C ALA A 72 1.25 -10.81 -9.46
N GLU A 73 2.34 -10.94 -10.24
CA GLU A 73 3.29 -12.07 -10.16
C GLU A 73 4.34 -11.85 -9.07
N GLY A 74 4.71 -10.60 -8.83
CA GLY A 74 5.79 -10.27 -7.92
C GLY A 74 5.72 -8.84 -7.39
N MET A 75 6.46 -8.63 -6.30
CA MET A 75 6.66 -7.33 -5.68
C MET A 75 8.14 -6.95 -5.79
N ARG A 76 8.42 -5.70 -6.15
CA ARG A 76 9.77 -5.14 -6.15
C ARG A 76 9.79 -3.85 -5.35
N ALA A 77 10.62 -3.80 -4.32
CA ALA A 77 10.94 -2.56 -3.64
C ALA A 77 12.02 -1.81 -4.43
N LEU A 78 11.76 -0.53 -4.73
CA LEU A 78 12.70 0.39 -5.33
C LEU A 78 13.09 1.42 -4.27
N ALA A 79 14.37 1.39 -3.86
CA ALA A 79 14.94 2.48 -3.09
C ALA A 79 15.32 3.61 -4.04
N PHE A 80 15.07 4.85 -3.64
CA PHE A 80 15.46 6.03 -4.40
C PHE A 80 15.98 7.12 -3.47
N GLU A 81 16.89 7.94 -3.99
CA GLU A 81 17.41 9.08 -3.25
C GLU A 81 16.41 10.24 -3.32
N ARG A 82 16.11 10.84 -2.18
CA ARG A 82 15.22 11.99 -2.09
C ARG A 82 16.03 13.25 -2.37
N SER A 83 15.80 13.87 -3.52
CA SER A 83 16.47 15.11 -3.91
C SER A 83 16.25 16.28 -2.93
N ASN A 84 15.17 16.26 -2.14
CA ASN A 84 14.77 17.35 -1.23
C ASN A 84 14.45 16.88 0.20
N ALA A 85 15.24 15.96 0.77
CA ALA A 85 15.04 15.53 2.16
C ALA A 85 15.26 16.70 3.14
N ARG A 86 14.29 16.98 4.01
CA ARG A 86 14.43 18.03 5.04
C ARG A 86 15.36 17.59 6.17
N ALA A 87 15.89 18.54 6.94
CA ALA A 87 16.68 18.24 8.13
C ALA A 87 15.89 17.32 9.09
N GLY A 88 16.42 16.13 9.38
CA GLY A 88 15.78 15.10 10.20
C GLY A 88 14.98 14.04 9.42
N GLU A 89 14.82 14.18 8.11
CA GLU A 89 14.23 13.14 7.25
C GLU A 89 15.30 12.17 6.74
N LYS A 90 14.89 10.94 6.42
CA LYS A 90 15.79 9.99 5.77
C LYS A 90 16.08 10.46 4.34
N PRO A 91 17.35 10.44 3.88
CA PRO A 91 17.73 10.84 2.53
C PRO A 91 17.27 9.84 1.46
N VAL A 92 16.81 8.66 1.88
CA VAL A 92 16.35 7.59 1.00
C VAL A 92 14.86 7.33 1.21
N GLY A 93 14.14 7.27 0.10
CA GLY A 93 12.77 6.77 0.02
C GLY A 93 12.73 5.32 -0.43
N ALA A 94 11.61 4.66 -0.18
CA ALA A 94 11.30 3.36 -0.75
C ALA A 94 9.92 3.45 -1.42
N LEU A 95 9.82 2.85 -2.59
CA LEU A 95 8.59 2.71 -3.36
C LEU A 95 8.38 1.22 -3.61
N VAL A 96 7.17 0.74 -3.43
CA VAL A 96 6.81 -0.62 -3.80
C VAL A 96 6.21 -0.57 -5.20
N VAL A 97 6.69 -1.46 -6.07
CA VAL A 97 6.18 -1.63 -7.42
C VAL A 97 5.71 -3.07 -7.58
N PHE A 98 4.52 -3.26 -8.12
CA PHE A 98 3.97 -4.54 -8.51
C PHE A 98 4.04 -4.70 -10.02
N GLN A 99 4.44 -5.88 -10.48
CA GLN A 99 4.24 -6.26 -11.88
C GLN A 99 2.89 -6.93 -11.99
N GLY A 100 1.91 -6.15 -12.44
CA GLY A 100 0.54 -6.61 -12.64
C GLY A 100 0.44 -7.50 -13.88
N VAL A 101 -0.40 -8.52 -13.76
CA VAL A 101 -0.82 -9.39 -14.87
C VAL A 101 -2.18 -8.98 -15.37
N GLU A 102 -3.05 -8.55 -14.46
CA GLU A 102 -4.42 -8.16 -14.74
C GLU A 102 -4.87 -7.11 -13.73
N ALA A 103 -5.73 -6.19 -14.17
CA ALA A 103 -6.48 -5.30 -13.30
C ALA A 103 -7.94 -5.29 -13.72
N ARG A 104 -8.84 -5.30 -12.74
CA ARG A 104 -10.30 -5.18 -12.94
C ARG A 104 -10.93 -4.31 -11.88
N GLU A 105 -12.11 -3.79 -12.16
CA GLU A 105 -12.89 -3.07 -11.15
C GLU A 105 -13.31 -4.03 -10.03
N ALA A 106 -13.24 -3.56 -8.78
CA ALA A 106 -13.61 -4.34 -7.61
C ALA A 106 -15.13 -4.46 -7.50
N SER A 107 -15.61 -5.68 -7.22
CA SER A 107 -17.03 -5.95 -7.03
C SER A 107 -17.58 -5.23 -5.79
N ALA A 108 -18.91 -5.12 -5.69
CA ALA A 108 -19.55 -4.58 -4.49
C ALA A 108 -19.22 -5.40 -3.23
N GLU A 109 -19.08 -6.72 -3.38
CA GLU A 109 -18.75 -7.63 -2.28
C GLU A 109 -17.31 -7.43 -1.80
N GLU A 110 -16.36 -7.28 -2.72
CA GLU A 110 -14.94 -7.03 -2.40
C GLU A 110 -14.77 -5.69 -1.68
N ARG A 111 -15.46 -4.64 -2.15
CA ARG A 111 -15.50 -3.33 -1.48
C ARG A 111 -16.12 -3.43 -0.08
N LYS A 112 -17.17 -4.23 0.09
CA LYS A 112 -17.80 -4.46 1.40
C LYS A 112 -16.87 -5.22 2.34
N ALA A 113 -16.18 -6.25 1.84
CA ALA A 113 -15.21 -7.02 2.62
C ALA A 113 -14.05 -6.14 3.10
N LEU A 114 -13.54 -5.25 2.24
CA LEU A 114 -12.55 -4.23 2.61
C LEU A 114 -13.03 -3.33 3.77
N GLN A 115 -14.26 -2.84 3.68
CA GLN A 115 -14.83 -1.98 4.73
C GLN A 115 -14.97 -2.72 6.07
N GLN A 116 -15.39 -4.00 6.02
CA GLN A 116 -15.48 -4.85 7.20
C GLN A 116 -14.11 -5.15 7.81
N ALA A 117 -13.12 -5.48 6.99
CA ALA A 117 -11.74 -5.72 7.43
C ALA A 117 -11.15 -4.48 8.12
N ARG A 118 -11.37 -3.29 7.55
CA ARG A 118 -10.96 -2.01 8.15
C ARG A 118 -11.61 -1.78 9.52
N ASN A 119 -12.90 -2.07 9.66
CA ASN A 119 -13.60 -1.93 10.93
C ASN A 119 -13.05 -2.90 11.99
N ALA A 120 -12.81 -4.17 11.61
CA ALA A 120 -12.22 -5.16 12.51
C ALA A 120 -10.81 -4.75 12.97
N GLN A 121 -9.96 -4.26 12.06
CA GLN A 121 -8.62 -3.79 12.39
C GLN A 121 -8.64 -2.59 13.36
N LYS A 122 -9.59 -1.65 13.21
CA LYS A 122 -9.74 -0.53 14.15
C LYS A 122 -10.06 -1.01 15.56
N VAL A 123 -10.96 -2.00 15.68
CA VAL A 123 -11.31 -2.60 16.99
C VAL A 123 -10.09 -3.29 17.60
N GLN A 124 -9.39 -4.13 16.83
CA GLN A 124 -8.18 -4.80 17.30
C GLN A 124 -7.07 -3.81 17.70
N ALA A 125 -6.88 -2.73 16.94
CA ALA A 125 -5.92 -1.68 17.27
C ALA A 125 -6.29 -0.96 18.58
N LYS A 126 -7.58 -0.68 18.81
CA LYS A 126 -8.06 -0.09 20.06
C LYS A 126 -7.81 -1.02 21.25
N GLN A 127 -8.12 -2.32 21.12
CA GLN A 127 -7.84 -3.33 22.14
C GLN A 127 -6.34 -3.44 22.44
N ARG A 128 -5.48 -3.48 21.42
CA ARG A 128 -4.01 -3.50 21.60
C ARG A 128 -3.50 -2.26 22.32
N ARG A 129 -4.04 -1.07 22.01
CA ARG A 129 -3.67 0.17 22.70
C ARG A 129 -4.10 0.16 24.17
N ALA A 130 -5.32 -0.32 24.45
CA ALA A 130 -5.82 -0.46 25.81
C ALA A 130 -4.97 -1.44 26.63
N ALA A 131 -4.63 -2.61 26.07
CA ALA A 131 -3.75 -3.59 26.72
C ALA A 131 -2.37 -3.00 27.05
N ARG A 132 -1.74 -2.31 26.09
CA ARG A 132 -0.46 -1.63 26.32
C ARG A 132 -0.53 -0.52 27.38
N GLN A 133 -1.66 0.18 27.49
CA GLN A 133 -1.86 1.19 28.55
C GLN A 133 -2.03 0.54 29.92
N ALA A 134 -2.79 -0.56 30.00
CA ALA A 134 -2.95 -1.35 31.22
C ALA A 134 -1.61 -1.95 31.69
N GLU A 135 -0.81 -2.52 30.79
CA GLU A 135 0.54 -3.01 31.08
C GLU A 135 1.46 -1.90 31.60
N LYS A 136 1.44 -0.72 30.97
CA LYS A 136 2.21 0.44 31.43
C LYS A 136 1.77 0.93 32.81
N GLN A 137 0.47 0.95 33.10
CA GLN A 137 -0.05 1.33 34.42
C GLN A 137 0.29 0.29 35.49
N ALA A 138 0.17 -1.00 35.17
CA ALA A 138 0.58 -2.08 36.06
C ALA A 138 2.07 -1.99 36.40
N ALA A 139 2.94 -1.82 35.38
CA ALA A 139 4.38 -1.67 35.58
C ALA A 139 4.74 -0.45 36.46
N LYS A 140 4.03 0.68 36.29
CA LYS A 140 4.21 1.89 37.10
C LYS A 140 3.82 1.69 38.57
N ASN A 141 2.76 0.93 38.83
CA ASN A 141 2.32 0.61 40.19
C ASN A 141 3.28 -0.37 40.89
N THR A 142 3.88 -1.30 40.14
CA THR A 142 4.89 -2.23 40.68
C THR A 142 6.23 -1.54 40.99
N THR A 143 6.64 -0.51 40.22
CA THR A 143 7.88 0.25 40.47
C THR A 143 7.77 1.25 41.62
N MET A 144 6.56 1.65 42.02
CA MET A 144 6.33 2.59 43.13
C MET A 144 6.13 1.95 44.52
N SER A 145 6.25 0.62 44.65
CA SER A 145 5.97 -0.11 45.89
C SER A 145 7.17 -0.85 46.53
N PRO A 146 8.32 -0.21 46.81
CA PRO A 146 9.20 -0.74 47.86
C PRO A 146 9.69 0.27 48.93
N GLU A 147 9.10 1.47 49.10
CA GLU A 147 9.57 2.45 50.12
C GLU A 147 8.51 2.88 51.17
N ARG A 148 7.64 1.98 51.61
CA ARG A 148 6.77 2.24 52.79
C ARG A 148 6.71 1.08 53.78
N GLN A 149 7.85 0.49 54.12
CA GLN A 149 7.97 -0.40 55.28
C GLN A 149 9.31 -0.18 55.99
N SER A 150 9.55 1.01 56.53
CA SER A 150 10.46 1.25 57.66
C SER A 150 10.40 2.71 58.08
N ALA A 151 9.51 3.03 59.02
CA ALA A 151 9.59 4.18 59.91
C ALA A 151 9.13 3.71 61.28
#